data_AF-A0A660PIP8-F1
#
_entry.id   AF-A0A660PIP8-F1
#
_cell.length_a   1.000
_cell.length_b   1.000
_cell.length_c   1.000
_cell.angle_alpha   90.00
_cell.angle_beta   90.00
_cell.angle_gamma   90.00
#
_symmetry.space_group_name_H-M   'P 1'
#
loop_
_entity.id
_entity.type
_entity.pdbx_description
1 polymer ?
#
loop_
_entity_poly.entity_id
_entity_poly.type
_entity_poly.pdbx_seq_one_letter_code
_entity_poly.pdbx_strand_id
1 'polypeptide(L)'
;MALVFHSSLLIACLIIAGIYLFAISLIFYLIERKMHLSSQIPQEMIENFTFSWFIINFIMEFMFFVAIPAMAFGFFYVILPLDAIRAGMAVALTALILGAIPFMMGLTMRIKFPLPFILFNLLSYLLKASGAVIIIGYLYSL
;
A
#
# COMPACT_ATOMS: atom_id res chain seq x y z
N MET A 1 -28.37 0.27 14.83
CA MET A 1 -28.37 0.30 13.35
C MET A 1 -27.10 0.90 12.76
N ALA A 2 -26.60 2.04 13.27
CA ALA A 2 -25.34 2.66 12.77
C ALA A 2 -24.10 1.73 12.83
N LEU A 3 -23.97 0.91 13.87
CA LEU A 3 -22.86 -0.06 14.02
C LEU A 3 -22.87 -1.19 12.97
N VAL A 4 -24.04 -1.64 12.52
CA VAL A 4 -24.16 -2.74 11.55
C VAL A 4 -23.80 -2.24 10.15
N PHE A 5 -24.26 -1.05 9.78
CA PHE A 5 -23.89 -0.38 8.52
C PHE A 5 -22.38 -0.12 8.43
N HIS A 6 -21.75 0.25 9.55
CA HIS A 6 -20.31 0.47 9.62
C HIS A 6 -19.50 -0.81 9.36
N SER A 7 -19.92 -1.93 9.97
CA SER A 7 -19.24 -3.22 9.76
C SER A 7 -19.35 -3.74 8.32
N SER A 8 -20.49 -3.56 7.67
CA SER A 8 -20.65 -3.96 6.25
C SER A 8 -19.82 -3.10 5.30
N LEU A 9 -19.75 -1.79 5.54
CA LEU A 9 -18.93 -0.86 4.75
C LEU A 9 -17.43 -1.15 4.92
N LEU A 10 -16.97 -1.41 6.14
CA LEU A 10 -15.58 -1.74 6.41
C LEU A 10 -15.18 -3.06 5.71
N ILE A 11 -16.02 -4.09 5.77
CA ILE A 11 -15.76 -5.36 5.07
C ILE A 11 -15.71 -5.16 3.55
N ALA A 12 -16.66 -4.39 2.98
CA ALA A 12 -16.65 -4.07 1.55
C ALA A 12 -15.38 -3.31 1.15
N CYS A 13 -14.95 -2.36 1.98
CA CYS A 13 -13.74 -1.58 1.80
C CYS A 13 -12.48 -2.47 1.77
N LEU A 14 -12.35 -3.37 2.74
CA LEU A 14 -11.24 -4.33 2.80
C LEU A 14 -11.20 -5.25 1.58
N ILE A 15 -12.36 -5.76 1.13
CA ILE A 15 -12.43 -6.67 -0.02
C ILE A 15 -12.06 -5.93 -1.31
N ILE A 16 -12.67 -4.78 -1.59
CA ILE A 16 -12.47 -4.07 -2.87
C ILE A 16 -11.04 -3.51 -2.95
N ALA A 17 -10.55 -2.86 -1.89
CA ALA A 17 -9.19 -2.34 -1.86
C ALA A 17 -8.15 -3.48 -1.83
N GLY A 18 -8.47 -4.62 -1.21
CA GLY A 18 -7.62 -5.81 -1.23
C GLY A 18 -7.49 -6.43 -2.62
N ILE A 19 -8.60 -6.55 -3.37
CA ILE A 19 -8.59 -7.02 -4.76
C ILE A 19 -7.76 -6.08 -5.64
N TYR A 20 -7.92 -4.76 -5.47
CA TYR A 20 -7.10 -3.78 -6.18
C TYR A 20 -5.61 -3.95 -5.87
N LEU A 21 -5.25 -4.05 -4.59
CA LEU A 21 -3.86 -4.24 -4.15
C LEU A 21 -3.26 -5.53 -4.72
N PHE A 22 -4.04 -6.61 -4.77
CA PHE A 22 -3.61 -7.88 -5.32
C PHE A 22 -3.34 -7.77 -6.82
N ALA A 23 -4.28 -7.20 -7.57
CA ALA A 23 -4.16 -7.02 -9.02
C ALA A 23 -2.95 -6.16 -9.38
N ILE A 24 -2.75 -5.03 -8.70
CA ILE A 24 -1.63 -4.14 -9.00
C ILE A 24 -0.28 -4.76 -8.59
N SER A 25 -0.23 -5.49 -7.47
CA SER A 25 0.98 -6.22 -7.06
C SER A 25 1.36 -7.30 -8.07
N LEU A 26 0.38 -7.99 -8.64
CA LEU A 26 0.61 -8.97 -9.70
C LEU A 26 1.09 -8.32 -11.01
N ILE A 27 0.54 -7.16 -11.39
CA ILE A 27 1.02 -6.40 -12.56
C ILE A 27 2.48 -5.97 -12.36
N PHE A 28 2.81 -5.39 -11.20
CA PHE A 28 4.18 -4.97 -10.90
C PHE A 28 5.14 -6.15 -10.88
N TYR A 29 4.75 -7.30 -10.32
CA TYR A 29 5.54 -8.52 -10.38
C TYR A 29 5.86 -8.96 -11.82
N LEU A 30 4.87 -8.92 -12.72
CA LEU A 30 5.06 -9.26 -14.13
C LEU A 30 5.99 -8.26 -14.83
N ILE A 31 5.87 -6.97 -14.53
CA ILE A 31 6.73 -5.92 -15.11
C ILE A 31 8.17 -6.07 -14.61
N GLU A 32 8.37 -6.30 -13.31
CA GLU A 32 9.69 -6.51 -12.72
C GLU A 32 10.41 -7.68 -13.38
N ARG A 33 9.71 -8.82 -13.52
CA ARG A 33 10.21 -10.01 -14.19
C ARG A 33 10.56 -9.75 -15.65
N LYS A 34 9.75 -8.95 -16.36
CA LYS A 34 9.97 -8.61 -17.77
C LYS A 34 11.14 -7.65 -17.97
N MET A 35 11.36 -6.71 -17.06
CA MET A 35 12.41 -5.68 -17.18
C MET A 35 13.77 -6.13 -16.61
N HIS A 36 13.86 -7.33 -16.02
CA HIS A 36 15.10 -7.88 -15.46
C HIS A 36 15.80 -6.91 -14.48
N LEU A 37 15.03 -6.10 -13.76
CA LEU A 37 15.55 -5.03 -12.89
C LEU A 37 16.41 -5.56 -11.73
N SER A 38 16.18 -6.80 -11.31
CA SER A 38 16.93 -7.49 -10.27
C SER A 38 18.28 -8.07 -10.73
N SER A 39 18.57 -8.08 -12.03
CA SER A 39 19.82 -8.64 -12.58
C SER A 39 21.09 -7.91 -12.15
N GLN A 40 20.96 -6.68 -11.66
CA GLN A 40 22.08 -5.85 -11.19
C GLN A 40 22.34 -5.97 -9.68
N ILE A 41 21.52 -6.74 -8.95
CA ILE A 41 21.66 -6.93 -7.51
C ILE A 41 22.49 -8.22 -7.26
N PRO A 42 23.46 -8.22 -6.33
CA PRO A 42 24.22 -9.43 -6.00
C PRO A 42 23.29 -10.56 -5.56
N GLN A 43 23.45 -11.76 -6.13
CA GLN A 43 22.56 -12.91 -5.85
C GLN A 43 22.53 -13.29 -4.35
N GLU A 44 23.61 -13.00 -3.62
CA GLU A 44 23.71 -13.22 -2.17
C GLU A 44 22.79 -12.31 -1.35
N MET A 45 22.33 -11.19 -1.93
CA MET A 45 21.39 -10.24 -1.31
C MET A 45 19.94 -10.43 -1.78
N ILE A 46 19.70 -11.35 -2.72
CA ILE A 46 18.37 -11.61 -3.28
C ILE A 46 17.80 -12.82 -2.54
N GLU A 47 16.73 -12.63 -1.77
CA GLU A 47 15.96 -13.75 -1.26
C GLU A 47 15.39 -14.56 -2.43
N ASN A 48 15.46 -15.89 -2.30
CA ASN A 48 14.88 -16.79 -3.31
C ASN A 48 13.38 -16.52 -3.44
N PHE A 49 12.97 -16.03 -4.61
CA PHE A 49 11.59 -15.74 -4.95
C PHE A 49 10.73 -17.01 -4.90
N THR A 50 10.16 -17.26 -3.73
CA THR A 50 9.26 -18.39 -3.45
C THR A 50 7.83 -17.86 -3.39
N PHE A 51 6.84 -18.68 -3.75
CA PHE A 51 5.42 -18.29 -3.63
C PHE A 51 5.07 -17.80 -2.21
N SER A 52 5.68 -18.38 -1.18
CA SER A 52 5.56 -17.95 0.22
C SER A 52 5.99 -16.49 0.44
N TRP A 53 7.05 -16.04 -0.22
CA TRP A 53 7.52 -14.65 -0.12
C TRP A 53 6.50 -13.67 -0.69
N PHE A 54 5.90 -14.00 -1.84
CA PHE A 54 4.85 -13.18 -2.44
C PHE A 54 3.62 -13.05 -1.53
N ILE A 55 3.19 -14.16 -0.90
CA ILE A 55 2.07 -14.14 0.06
C ILE A 55 2.41 -13.25 1.27
N ILE A 56 3.59 -13.41 1.86
CA ILE A 56 4.00 -12.62 3.02
C ILE A 56 4.05 -11.13 2.66
N ASN A 57 4.65 -10.78 1.52
CA ASN A 57 4.70 -9.40 1.07
C ASN A 57 3.29 -8.83 0.83
N PHE A 58 2.39 -9.61 0.21
CA PHE A 58 1.01 -9.19 0.02
C PHE A 58 0.27 -8.97 1.35
N ILE A 59 0.44 -9.84 2.34
CA ILE A 59 -0.17 -9.68 3.67
C ILE A 59 0.32 -8.39 4.32
N MET A 60 1.63 -8.13 4.28
CA MET A 60 2.23 -6.91 4.82
C MET A 60 1.67 -5.66 4.12
N GLU A 61 1.70 -5.63 2.80
CA GLU A 61 1.17 -4.52 2.01
C GLU A 61 -0.34 -4.32 2.26
N PHE A 62 -1.11 -5.40 2.40
CA PHE A 62 -2.53 -5.33 2.74
C PHE A 62 -2.76 -4.71 4.11
N MET A 63 -1.96 -5.08 5.11
CA MET A 63 -2.06 -4.49 6.45
C MET A 63 -1.78 -2.98 6.40
N PHE A 64 -0.70 -2.56 5.72
CA PHE A 64 -0.24 -1.18 5.70
C PHE A 64 -1.04 -0.25 4.79
N PHE A 65 -1.43 -0.70 3.59
CA PHE A 65 -2.10 0.16 2.61
C PHE A 65 -3.62 0.06 2.65
N VAL A 66 -4.18 -1.01 3.21
CA VAL A 66 -5.64 -1.25 3.19
C VAL A 66 -6.20 -1.35 4.60
N ALA A 67 -5.74 -2.29 5.43
CA ALA A 67 -6.39 -2.59 6.70
C ALA A 67 -6.26 -1.44 7.72
N ILE A 68 -5.04 -0.94 7.96
CA ILE A 68 -4.82 0.16 8.91
C ILE A 68 -5.54 1.44 8.45
N PRO A 69 -5.42 1.89 7.19
CA PRO A 69 -6.16 3.06 6.70
C PRO A 69 -7.68 2.89 6.78
N ALA A 70 -8.23 1.73 6.42
CA ALA A 70 -9.67 1.47 6.50
C ALA A 70 -10.19 1.46 7.94
N MET A 71 -9.46 0.85 8.89
CA MET A 71 -9.82 0.88 10.31
C MET A 71 -9.74 2.30 10.89
N ALA A 72 -8.70 3.06 10.54
CA ALA A 72 -8.56 4.45 10.97
C ALA A 72 -9.72 5.30 10.43
N PHE A 73 -10.04 5.18 9.13
CA PHE A 73 -11.20 5.84 8.53
C PHE A 73 -12.50 5.46 9.25
N GLY A 74 -12.72 4.17 9.49
CA GLY A 74 -13.89 3.69 10.21
C GLY A 74 -14.02 4.32 11.59
N PHE A 75 -12.95 4.38 12.37
CA PHE A 75 -12.97 4.98 13.71
C PHE A 75 -13.28 6.48 13.66
N PHE A 76 -12.60 7.22 12.79
CA PHE A 76 -12.82 8.67 12.66
C PHE A 76 -14.18 8.99 12.04
N TYR A 77 -14.76 8.09 11.22
CA TYR A 77 -16.10 8.22 10.65
C TYR A 77 -17.23 8.28 11.70
N VAL A 78 -16.98 7.79 12.91
CA VAL A 78 -17.96 7.86 14.02
C VAL A 78 -17.86 9.18 14.82
N ILE A 79 -16.71 9.87 14.80
CA ILE A 79 -16.38 10.91 15.81
C ILE A 79 -16.50 12.37 15.30
N LEU A 80 -16.42 12.64 14.00
CA LEU A 80 -16.17 13.99 13.42
C LEU A 80 -17.12 14.38 12.24
N PRO A 81 -18.07 15.31 12.39
CA PRO A 81 -19.15 15.51 11.41
C PRO A 81 -18.79 16.30 10.13
N LEU A 82 -17.51 16.42 9.73
CA LEU A 82 -17.07 17.20 8.55
C LEU A 82 -16.39 16.31 7.50
N ASP A 83 -16.99 16.26 6.30
CA ASP A 83 -16.65 15.28 5.26
C ASP A 83 -15.27 15.50 4.60
N ALA A 84 -14.81 16.76 4.48
CA ALA A 84 -13.54 17.08 3.83
C ALA A 84 -12.29 16.95 4.75
N ILE A 85 -12.47 17.01 6.07
CA ILE A 85 -11.35 17.03 7.04
C ILE A 85 -10.91 15.59 7.41
N ARG A 86 -11.81 14.60 7.25
CA ARG A 86 -11.51 13.16 7.39
C ARG A 86 -10.64 12.61 6.26
N ALA A 87 -10.87 13.04 5.02
CA ALA A 87 -9.97 12.78 3.91
C ALA A 87 -8.57 13.41 4.14
N GLY A 88 -8.52 14.57 4.82
CA GLY A 88 -7.29 15.28 5.19
C GLY A 88 -6.40 14.59 6.23
N MET A 89 -6.96 13.84 7.19
CA MET A 89 -6.15 13.06 8.14
C MET A 89 -5.66 11.72 7.57
N ALA A 90 -6.38 11.16 6.60
CA ALA A 90 -5.97 9.94 5.91
C ALA A 90 -4.74 10.15 5.01
N VAL A 91 -4.64 11.32 4.38
CA VAL A 91 -3.40 11.76 3.73
C VAL A 91 -2.27 11.98 4.75
N ALA A 92 -2.56 12.46 5.97
CA ALA A 92 -1.56 12.69 7.02
C ALA A 92 -0.92 11.40 7.58
N LEU A 93 -1.63 10.25 7.60
CA LEU A 93 -1.05 8.92 7.85
C LEU A 93 -0.31 8.35 6.64
N THR A 94 -0.81 8.64 5.43
CA THR A 94 -0.14 8.31 4.15
C THR A 94 1.24 9.03 4.05
N ALA A 95 1.36 10.23 4.63
CA ALA A 95 2.57 11.03 4.78
C ALA A 95 3.54 10.57 5.90
N LEU A 96 3.06 9.76 6.86
CA LEU A 96 3.91 9.11 7.86
C LEU A 96 4.58 7.85 7.29
N ILE A 97 3.86 7.13 6.43
CA ILE A 97 4.34 5.96 5.65
C ILE A 97 5.25 6.38 4.48
N LEU A 98 5.15 7.62 4.02
CA LEU A 98 6.20 8.27 3.22
C LEU A 98 7.58 8.22 3.91
N GLY A 99 7.70 7.84 5.19
CA GLY A 99 8.92 7.39 5.87
C GLY A 99 9.61 6.17 5.24
N ALA A 100 8.91 5.36 4.43
CA ALA A 100 9.51 4.33 3.59
C ALA A 100 10.38 4.93 2.47
N ILE A 101 10.11 6.17 2.02
CA ILE A 101 10.90 6.85 1.00
C ILE A 101 12.26 7.34 1.54
N PRO A 102 12.37 8.04 2.70
CA PRO A 102 13.63 8.29 3.39
C PRO A 102 14.36 7.01 3.79
N PHE A 103 13.65 5.95 4.16
CA PHE A 103 14.27 4.66 4.46
C PHE A 103 14.91 4.03 3.21
N MET A 104 14.19 4.00 2.08
CA MET A 104 14.71 3.54 0.79
C MET A 104 15.85 4.43 0.27
N MET A 105 15.73 5.77 0.40
CA MET A 105 16.77 6.73 0.03
C MET A 105 18.01 6.63 0.95
N GLY A 106 17.80 6.41 2.25
CA GLY A 106 18.87 6.19 3.23
C GLY A 106 19.60 4.87 2.96
N LEU A 107 18.86 3.84 2.58
CA LEU A 107 19.42 2.57 2.11
C LEU A 107 20.20 2.76 0.81
N THR A 108 19.76 3.57 -0.16
CA THR A 108 20.56 3.83 -1.38
C THR A 108 21.87 4.57 -1.13
N MET A 109 21.90 5.46 -0.14
CA MET A 109 23.11 6.20 0.22
C MET A 109 24.12 5.31 0.95
N ARG A 110 23.66 4.25 1.63
CA ARG A 110 24.51 3.33 2.43
C ARG A 110 24.82 2.01 1.73
N ILE A 111 23.89 1.53 0.91
CA ILE A 111 23.94 0.26 0.18
C ILE A 111 23.77 0.65 -1.30
N LYS A 112 24.78 0.32 -2.12
CA LYS A 112 24.85 0.69 -3.55
C LYS A 112 23.78 -0.06 -4.39
N PHE A 113 22.51 0.10 -4.06
CA PHE A 113 21.42 -0.48 -4.83
C PHE A 113 21.24 0.28 -6.15
N PRO A 114 20.85 -0.43 -7.23
CA PRO A 114 20.65 0.20 -8.53
C PRO A 114 19.45 1.15 -8.48
N LEU A 115 19.70 2.43 -8.78
CA LEU A 115 18.68 3.50 -8.78
C LEU A 115 17.38 3.14 -9.54
N PRO A 116 17.42 2.45 -10.71
CA PRO A 116 16.20 2.04 -11.42
C PRO A 116 15.29 1.13 -10.60
N PHE A 117 15.84 0.24 -9.78
CA PHE A 117 15.08 -0.67 -8.93
C PHE A 117 14.34 0.07 -7.81
N ILE A 118 15.01 1.05 -7.18
CA ILE A 118 14.36 1.90 -6.17
C ILE A 118 13.24 2.74 -6.78
N LEU A 119 13.48 3.38 -7.91
CA LEU A 119 12.46 4.21 -8.57
C LEU A 119 11.23 3.37 -8.96
N PHE A 120 11.45 2.16 -9.45
CA PHE A 120 10.39 1.21 -9.74
C PHE A 120 9.57 0.84 -8.49
N ASN A 121 10.23 0.50 -7.39
CA ASN A 121 9.56 0.16 -6.13
C ASN A 121 8.80 1.35 -5.54
N LEU A 122 9.39 2.55 -5.57
CA LEU A 122 8.72 3.77 -5.11
C LEU A 122 7.47 4.09 -5.94
N LEU A 123 7.55 3.96 -7.26
CA LEU A 123 6.40 4.12 -8.14
C LEU A 123 5.32 3.07 -7.85
N SER A 124 5.72 1.83 -7.59
CA SER A 124 4.81 0.75 -7.20
C SER A 124 4.05 1.07 -5.92
N TYR A 125 4.76 1.49 -4.86
CA TYR A 125 4.13 1.87 -3.61
C TYR A 125 3.23 3.10 -3.73
N LEU A 126 3.61 4.09 -4.55
CA LEU A 126 2.79 5.27 -4.79
C LEU A 126 1.46 4.91 -5.46
N LEU A 127 1.49 4.02 -6.44
CA LEU A 127 0.27 3.56 -7.12
C LEU A 127 -0.60 2.69 -6.21
N LYS A 128 0.00 1.74 -5.47
CA LYS A 128 -0.71 0.92 -4.47
C LYS A 128 -1.41 1.77 -3.43
N ALA A 129 -0.70 2.75 -2.84
CA ALA A 129 -1.24 3.62 -1.80
C ALA A 129 -2.33 4.55 -2.35
N SER A 130 -2.08 5.22 -3.48
CA SER A 130 -3.05 6.16 -4.04
C SER A 130 -4.36 5.48 -4.45
N GLY A 131 -4.31 4.33 -5.13
CA GLY A 131 -5.52 3.61 -5.50
C GLY A 131 -6.28 3.04 -4.31
N ALA A 132 -5.59 2.51 -3.29
CA ALA A 132 -6.24 2.05 -2.07
C ALA A 132 -6.97 3.21 -1.36
N VAL A 133 -6.34 4.38 -1.24
CA VAL A 133 -6.95 5.56 -0.62
C VAL A 133 -8.16 6.06 -1.39
N ILE A 134 -8.12 6.07 -2.73
CA ILE A 134 -9.26 6.49 -3.56
C ILE A 134 -10.45 5.57 -3.34
N ILE A 135 -10.23 4.24 -3.30
CA ILE A 135 -11.29 3.25 -3.09
C ILE A 135 -11.91 3.40 -1.70
N ILE A 136 -11.07 3.55 -0.66
CA ILE A 136 -11.53 3.74 0.72
C ILE A 136 -12.34 5.04 0.82
N GLY A 137 -11.80 6.14 0.31
CA GLY A 137 -12.46 7.45 0.34
C GLY A 137 -13.80 7.45 -0.38
N TYR A 138 -13.88 6.81 -1.56
CA TYR A 138 -15.13 6.70 -2.32
C TYR A 138 -16.20 5.91 -1.55
N LEU A 139 -15.85 4.74 -1.00
CA LEU A 139 -16.81 3.88 -0.28
C LEU A 139 -17.34 4.51 1.01
N TYR A 140 -16.55 5.36 1.68
CA TYR A 140 -16.99 6.10 2.87
C TYR A 140 -17.72 7.41 2.55
N SER A 141 -17.70 7.86 1.29
CA SER A 141 -18.49 9.00 0.80
C SER A 141 -19.89 8.62 0.27
N LEU A 142 -20.14 7.32 0.14
CA LEU A 142 -21.41 6.70 -0.27
C LEU A 142 -22.35 6.52 0.93
#